data_AF-A0A4U2Y9J3-F1
#
_entry.id   AF-A0A4U2Y9J3-F1
#
_cell.length_a   1.000
_cell.length_b   1.000
_cell.length_c   1.000
_cell.angle_alpha   90.00
_cell.angle_beta   90.00
_cell.angle_gamma   90.00
#
_symmetry.space_group_name_H-M   'P 1'
#
loop_
_entity.id
_entity.type
_entity.pdbx_description
1 polymer ?
#
loop_
_entity_poly.entity_id
_entity_poly.type
_entity_poly.pdbx_seq_one_letter_code
_entity_poly.pdbx_strand_id
1 'polypeptide(L)'
;MFKKALIILTLSSVVAVPCLAAEAHGASLPLQEKAPASEKTIIKNAAFGQEVWVMLGSPIPSGWVVIRSTGTMNLIKDVNKAPAGYEVWVMLGSPIPTGWAVIRSSGNMNLIKNLNNASSGQEVWVMLGSPIPDGWIVIRSTGTMNLIKHL
;
A
#
# COMPACT_ATOMS: atom_id res chain seq x y z
N MET A 1 -63.14 27.62 -30.64
CA MET A 1 -63.66 26.41 -29.96
C MET A 1 -62.59 25.87 -29.02
N PHE A 2 -62.98 25.69 -27.75
CA PHE A 2 -62.32 25.09 -26.58
C PHE A 2 -60.93 24.44 -26.78
N LYS A 3 -59.85 25.00 -26.19
CA LYS A 3 -59.27 24.69 -24.85
C LYS A 3 -59.11 23.19 -24.55
N LYS A 4 -57.85 22.76 -24.30
CA LYS A 4 -57.41 22.13 -23.04
C LYS A 4 -55.89 21.90 -23.05
N ALA A 5 -55.19 22.63 -22.18
CA ALA A 5 -53.83 22.33 -21.74
C ALA A 5 -53.88 21.15 -20.77
N LEU A 6 -53.01 20.16 -20.94
CA LEU A 6 -52.85 19.05 -20.02
C LEU A 6 -51.70 19.36 -19.07
N ILE A 7 -52.04 19.80 -17.85
CA ILE A 7 -51.13 20.03 -16.75
C ILE A 7 -50.95 18.70 -16.02
N ILE A 8 -49.73 18.15 -16.03
CA ILE A 8 -49.37 16.96 -15.26
C ILE A 8 -48.99 17.43 -13.85
N LEU A 9 -49.95 17.34 -12.92
CA LEU A 9 -49.73 17.48 -11.47
C LEU A 9 -49.36 16.11 -10.91
N THR A 10 -48.07 15.90 -10.63
CA THR A 10 -47.62 14.75 -9.84
C THR A 10 -47.91 15.04 -8.36
N LEU A 11 -48.86 14.32 -7.78
CA LEU A 11 -49.10 14.35 -6.33
C LEU A 11 -47.91 13.74 -5.60
N SER A 12 -47.24 14.55 -4.77
CA SER A 12 -46.37 14.05 -3.70
C SER A 12 -47.25 13.49 -2.58
N SER A 13 -47.24 12.18 -2.38
CA SER A 13 -47.83 11.55 -1.20
C SER A 13 -46.84 11.58 -0.04
N VAL A 14 -47.17 12.34 1.00
CA VAL A 14 -46.54 12.24 2.32
C VAL A 14 -47.15 11.03 3.01
N VAL A 15 -46.35 9.98 3.26
CA VAL A 15 -46.79 8.87 4.11
C VAL A 15 -46.55 9.27 5.56
N ALA A 16 -47.63 9.48 6.31
CA ALA A 16 -47.56 9.57 7.76
C ALA A 16 -47.20 8.18 8.31
N VAL A 17 -46.10 8.10 9.04
CA VAL A 17 -45.71 6.88 9.77
C VAL A 17 -46.45 6.88 11.10
N PRO A 18 -47.33 5.90 11.40
CA PRO A 18 -47.82 5.73 12.75
C PRO A 18 -46.68 5.24 13.65
N CYS A 19 -46.39 6.00 14.71
CA CYS A 19 -45.53 5.55 15.78
C CYS A 19 -46.30 4.49 16.59
N LEU A 20 -46.04 3.21 16.30
CA LEU A 20 -46.39 2.13 17.21
C LEU A 20 -45.21 1.89 18.15
N ALA A 21 -45.37 2.26 19.41
CA ALA A 21 -44.52 1.77 20.49
C ALA A 21 -44.83 0.28 20.67
N ALA A 22 -43.94 -0.57 20.17
CA ALA A 22 -43.97 -2.00 20.40
C ALA A 22 -42.90 -2.34 21.45
N GLU A 23 -43.37 -2.95 22.53
CA GLU A 23 -42.62 -3.39 23.69
C GLU A 23 -41.52 -4.39 23.31
N ALA A 24 -40.39 -4.28 24.02
CA ALA A 24 -39.22 -5.11 23.84
C ALA A 24 -39.53 -6.60 24.06
N HIS A 25 -39.38 -7.40 23.02
CA HIS A 25 -39.10 -8.84 23.12
C HIS A 25 -37.91 -9.15 22.22
N GLY A 26 -36.89 -9.74 22.83
CA GLY A 26 -35.55 -9.90 22.26
C GLY A 26 -35.51 -10.57 20.88
N ALA A 27 -34.97 -9.84 19.92
CA ALA A 27 -34.41 -10.40 18.70
C ALA A 27 -32.96 -9.92 18.61
N SER A 28 -32.03 -10.86 18.82
CA SER A 28 -30.60 -10.64 18.57
C SER A 28 -30.42 -10.15 17.13
N LEU A 29 -29.70 -9.05 16.96
CA LEU A 29 -29.22 -8.61 15.66
C LEU A 29 -28.43 -9.76 15.01
N PRO A 30 -28.58 -10.03 13.70
CA PRO A 30 -27.69 -10.95 13.02
C PRO A 30 -26.27 -10.42 13.16
N LEU A 31 -25.39 -11.26 13.74
CA LEU A 31 -23.96 -10.99 13.82
C LEU A 31 -23.47 -10.65 12.42
N GLN A 32 -23.01 -9.41 12.26
CA GLN A 32 -22.31 -8.95 11.08
C GLN A 32 -21.13 -9.92 10.87
N GLU A 33 -21.25 -10.79 9.87
CA GLU A 33 -20.22 -11.77 9.54
C GLU A 33 -18.94 -10.98 9.30
N LYS A 34 -17.99 -11.11 10.24
CA LYS A 34 -16.66 -10.53 10.14
C LYS A 34 -16.12 -10.96 8.79
N ALA A 35 -15.88 -9.99 7.90
CA ALA A 35 -15.24 -10.22 6.61
C ALA A 35 -14.10 -11.23 6.80
N PRO A 36 -13.99 -12.28 5.97
CA PRO A 36 -12.99 -13.31 6.16
C PRO A 36 -11.64 -12.60 6.30
N ALA A 37 -11.02 -12.77 7.47
CA ALA A 37 -9.69 -12.22 7.71
C ALA A 37 -8.82 -12.71 6.55
N SER A 38 -8.22 -11.78 5.80
CA SER A 38 -7.41 -12.15 4.63
C SER A 38 -6.46 -13.24 5.06
N GLU A 39 -6.57 -14.42 4.47
CA GLU A 39 -5.75 -15.55 4.83
C GLU A 39 -4.29 -15.10 4.77
N LYS A 40 -3.63 -15.11 5.92
CA LYS A 40 -2.24 -14.68 6.03
C LYS A 40 -1.44 -15.55 5.07
N THR A 41 -0.94 -14.99 3.97
CA THR A 41 -0.08 -15.74 3.06
C THR A 41 1.15 -16.18 3.85
N ILE A 42 1.20 -17.46 4.24
CA ILE A 42 2.33 -18.02 4.99
C ILE A 42 3.40 -18.41 3.97
N ILE A 43 4.25 -17.45 3.60
CA ILE A 43 5.46 -17.74 2.85
C ILE A 43 6.56 -18.09 3.87
N LYS A 44 7.01 -19.35 3.88
CA LYS A 44 8.11 -19.82 4.72
C LYS A 44 9.29 -20.20 3.84
N ASN A 45 10.50 -19.85 4.27
CA ASN A 45 11.76 -20.24 3.63
C ASN A 45 11.86 -19.88 2.14
N ALA A 46 11.32 -18.72 1.74
CA ALA A 46 11.50 -18.26 0.38
C ALA A 46 12.97 -18.00 0.06
N ALA A 47 13.33 -18.30 -1.19
CA ALA A 47 14.65 -17.98 -1.71
C ALA A 47 14.71 -16.51 -2.12
N PHE A 48 15.89 -15.90 -2.04
CA PHE A 48 16.12 -14.57 -2.60
C PHE A 48 15.64 -14.51 -4.05
N GLY A 49 14.85 -13.49 -4.35
CA GLY A 49 14.30 -13.25 -5.67
C GLY A 49 13.06 -14.07 -6.00
N GLN A 50 12.55 -14.90 -5.09
CA GLN A 50 11.29 -15.61 -5.28
C GLN A 50 10.14 -14.62 -5.43
N GLU A 51 9.24 -14.89 -6.37
CA GLU A 51 8.08 -14.06 -6.67
C GLU A 51 6.77 -14.80 -6.41
N VAL A 52 5.78 -14.10 -5.85
CA VAL A 52 4.47 -14.66 -5.50
C VAL A 52 3.38 -13.65 -5.81
N TRP A 53 2.27 -14.10 -6.39
CA TRP A 53 1.07 -13.28 -6.54
C TRP A 53 0.24 -13.32 -5.26
N VAL A 54 -0.14 -12.16 -4.75
CA VAL A 54 -1.03 -11.99 -3.59
C VAL A 54 -2.20 -11.08 -3.97
N MET A 55 -3.33 -11.25 -3.29
CA MET A 55 -4.50 -10.38 -3.49
C MET A 55 -4.16 -8.93 -3.08
N LEU A 56 -4.79 -7.96 -3.76
CA LEU A 56 -4.67 -6.57 -3.35
C LEU A 56 -5.18 -6.41 -1.90
N GLY A 57 -4.40 -5.69 -1.07
CA GLY A 57 -4.69 -5.50 0.34
C GLY A 57 -4.15 -6.60 1.27
N SER A 58 -3.62 -7.70 0.73
CA SER A 58 -2.89 -8.68 1.55
C SER A 58 -1.66 -8.04 2.20
N PRO A 59 -1.34 -8.39 3.46
CA PRO A 59 -0.14 -7.89 4.13
C PRO A 59 1.12 -8.39 3.40
N ILE A 60 2.04 -7.48 3.12
CA ILE A 60 3.32 -7.80 2.49
C ILE A 60 4.30 -8.24 3.58
N PRO A 61 4.92 -9.44 3.48
CA PRO A 61 5.87 -9.89 4.49
C PRO A 61 7.11 -8.99 4.59
N SER A 62 7.76 -8.98 5.75
CA SER A 62 9.02 -8.25 5.94
C SER A 62 10.09 -8.73 4.95
N GLY A 63 10.82 -7.79 4.34
CA GLY A 63 11.82 -8.08 3.33
C GLY A 63 11.26 -8.45 1.95
N TRP A 64 9.95 -8.31 1.74
CA TRP A 64 9.31 -8.42 0.44
C TRP A 64 8.92 -7.06 -0.10
N VAL A 65 8.90 -6.93 -1.42
CA VAL A 65 8.54 -5.70 -2.13
C VAL A 65 7.53 -6.00 -3.24
N VAL A 66 6.71 -5.01 -3.60
CA VAL A 66 5.77 -5.13 -4.73
C VAL A 66 6.46 -4.69 -6.01
N ILE A 67 6.59 -5.57 -7.00
CA ILE A 67 7.28 -5.28 -8.27
C ILE A 67 6.32 -5.09 -9.46
N ARG A 68 5.06 -5.51 -9.32
CA ARG A 68 4.00 -5.34 -10.32
C ARG A 68 2.62 -5.40 -9.65
N SER A 69 1.63 -4.74 -10.24
CA SER A 69 0.22 -4.85 -9.85
C SER A 69 -0.68 -4.95 -11.09
N THR A 70 -1.79 -5.69 -10.98
CA THR A 70 -2.83 -5.82 -12.02
C THR A 70 -4.16 -5.16 -11.61
N GLY A 71 -4.18 -4.43 -10.49
CA GLY A 71 -5.38 -3.81 -9.93
C GLY A 71 -6.18 -4.71 -8.99
N THR A 72 -6.10 -6.03 -9.14
CA THR A 72 -6.69 -7.00 -8.20
C THR A 72 -5.64 -7.85 -7.46
N MET A 73 -4.43 -7.94 -8.00
CA MET A 73 -3.33 -8.67 -7.41
C MET A 73 -2.03 -7.88 -7.48
N ASN A 74 -1.12 -8.19 -6.54
CA ASN A 74 0.23 -7.69 -6.48
C ASN A 74 1.21 -8.85 -6.67
N LEU A 75 2.19 -8.69 -7.55
CA LEU A 75 3.35 -9.57 -7.62
C LEU A 75 4.39 -9.05 -6.65
N ILE A 76 4.67 -9.84 -5.62
CA ILE A 76 5.67 -9.52 -4.60
C ILE A 76 6.94 -10.32 -4.84
N LYS A 77 8.08 -9.76 -4.47
CA LYS A 77 9.41 -10.38 -4.59
C LYS A 77 10.13 -10.39 -3.25
N ASP A 78 10.72 -11.52 -2.90
CA ASP A 78 11.60 -11.63 -1.74
C ASP A 78 12.95 -10.96 -2.04
N VAL A 79 13.32 -9.98 -1.25
CA VAL A 79 14.63 -9.31 -1.32
C VAL A 79 15.46 -9.53 -0.05
N ASN A 80 15.03 -10.44 0.83
CA ASN A 80 15.87 -10.91 1.92
C ASN A 80 17.16 -11.53 1.37
N LYS A 81 18.27 -11.27 2.05
CA LYS A 81 19.62 -11.73 1.66
C LYS A 81 20.09 -11.21 0.29
N ALA A 82 19.48 -10.16 -0.25
CA ALA A 82 20.01 -9.49 -1.44
C ALA A 82 21.47 -9.05 -1.19
N PRO A 83 22.35 -9.12 -2.21
CA PRO A 83 23.72 -8.65 -2.06
C PRO A 83 23.77 -7.13 -1.83
N ALA A 84 24.86 -6.64 -1.23
CA ALA A 84 25.08 -5.21 -1.03
C ALA A 84 25.08 -4.48 -2.38
N GLY A 85 24.42 -3.33 -2.43
CA GLY A 85 24.26 -2.55 -3.64
C GLY A 85 23.25 -3.11 -4.65
N TYR A 86 22.55 -4.21 -4.37
CA TYR A 86 21.48 -4.71 -5.23
C TYR A 86 20.38 -3.65 -5.40
N GLU A 87 19.88 -3.52 -6.62
CA GLU A 87 18.85 -2.54 -6.98
C GLU A 87 17.63 -3.25 -7.58
N VAL A 88 16.44 -2.76 -7.23
CA VAL A 88 15.18 -3.27 -7.79
C VAL A 88 14.16 -2.17 -7.95
N TRP A 89 13.44 -2.20 -9.06
CA TRP A 89 12.28 -1.34 -9.27
C TRP A 89 11.06 -1.91 -8.54
N VAL A 90 10.42 -1.07 -7.75
CA VAL A 90 9.22 -1.42 -6.96
C VAL A 90 8.10 -0.43 -7.25
N MET A 91 6.86 -0.90 -7.16
CA MET A 91 5.67 -0.06 -7.31
C MET A 91 5.67 1.05 -6.25
N LEU A 92 5.16 2.22 -6.61
CA LEU A 92 4.92 3.30 -5.65
C LEU A 92 4.01 2.80 -4.52
N GLY A 93 4.40 3.06 -3.27
CA GLY A 93 3.71 2.55 -2.08
C GLY A 93 4.12 1.12 -1.67
N SER A 94 5.02 0.46 -2.42
CA SER A 94 5.68 -0.76 -1.93
C SER A 94 6.39 -0.48 -0.60
N PRO A 95 6.37 -1.40 0.38
CA PRO A 95 7.24 -1.30 1.54
C PRO A 95 8.71 -1.24 1.11
N ILE A 96 9.50 -0.45 1.84
CA ILE A 96 10.95 -0.38 1.68
C ILE A 96 11.58 -1.20 2.82
N PRO A 97 12.34 -2.28 2.53
CA PRO A 97 12.94 -3.08 3.58
C PRO A 97 14.01 -2.32 4.39
N THR A 98 14.24 -2.76 5.63
CA THR A 98 15.30 -2.20 6.48
C THR A 98 16.66 -2.28 5.80
N GLY A 99 17.41 -1.17 5.85
CA GLY A 99 18.72 -1.08 5.21
C GLY A 99 18.67 -0.72 3.72
N TRP A 100 17.49 -0.44 3.17
CA TRP A 100 17.32 -0.01 1.78
C TRP A 100 16.96 1.47 1.71
N ALA A 101 17.27 2.08 0.57
CA ALA A 101 16.94 3.47 0.28
C ALA A 101 16.42 3.64 -1.15
N VAL A 102 15.58 4.65 -1.38
CA VAL A 102 15.10 5.04 -2.71
C VAL A 102 16.15 5.94 -3.36
N ILE A 103 16.72 5.51 -4.48
CA ILE A 103 17.77 6.26 -5.20
C ILE A 103 17.24 6.98 -6.44
N ARG A 104 16.06 6.58 -6.94
CA ARG A 104 15.42 7.18 -8.12
C ARG A 104 13.92 6.87 -8.12
N SER A 105 13.11 7.74 -8.73
CA SER A 105 11.70 7.48 -9.06
C SER A 105 11.47 7.71 -10.55
N SER A 106 10.53 6.97 -11.12
CA SER A 106 10.10 7.09 -12.50
C SER A 106 8.64 6.65 -12.65
N GLY A 107 7.75 7.60 -12.95
CA GLY A 107 6.32 7.33 -13.03
C GLY A 107 5.80 6.71 -11.73
N ASN A 108 5.20 5.53 -11.82
CA ASN A 108 4.63 4.80 -10.68
C ASN A 108 5.61 3.84 -10.02
N MET A 109 6.92 4.01 -10.22
CA MET A 109 7.95 3.09 -9.75
C MET A 109 9.07 3.83 -9.02
N ASN A 110 9.63 3.19 -7.99
CA ASN A 110 10.83 3.62 -7.27
C ASN A 110 11.94 2.60 -7.50
N LEU A 111 13.16 3.05 -7.80
CA LEU A 111 14.36 2.23 -7.77
C LEU A 111 14.93 2.30 -6.37
N ILE A 112 14.96 1.17 -5.69
CA ILE A 112 15.53 1.04 -4.35
C ILE A 112 16.85 0.30 -4.39
N LYS A 113 17.76 0.64 -3.48
CA LYS A 113 19.09 0.05 -3.36
C LYS A 113 19.32 -0.52 -1.96
N ASN A 114 19.88 -1.71 -1.90
CA ASN A 114 20.32 -2.33 -0.65
C ASN A 114 21.62 -1.69 -0.18
N LEU A 115 21.58 -1.02 0.97
CA LEU A 115 22.74 -0.36 1.59
C LEU A 115 23.29 -1.14 2.79
N ASN A 116 22.75 -2.32 3.07
CA ASN A 116 23.30 -3.21 4.08
C ASN A 116 24.73 -3.64 3.73
N ASN A 117 25.59 -3.73 4.74
CA ASN A 117 27.00 -4.12 4.62
C ASN A 117 27.83 -3.22 3.70
N ALA A 118 27.42 -1.95 3.50
CA ALA A 118 28.24 -0.98 2.81
C ALA A 118 29.54 -0.70 3.58
N SER A 119 30.61 -0.34 2.87
CA SER A 119 31.87 0.04 3.51
C SER A 119 31.75 1.41 4.18
N SER A 120 32.46 1.62 5.31
CA SER A 120 32.55 2.95 5.93
C SER A 120 33.11 3.96 4.92
N GLY A 121 32.53 5.15 4.93
CA GLY A 121 32.85 6.24 4.02
C GLY A 121 32.14 6.18 2.66
N GLN A 122 31.40 5.12 2.34
CA GLN A 122 30.63 5.04 1.10
C GLN A 122 29.53 6.11 1.07
N GLU A 123 29.37 6.76 -0.08
CA GLU A 123 28.39 7.83 -0.30
C GLU A 123 27.35 7.42 -1.35
N VAL A 124 26.08 7.77 -1.12
CA VAL A 124 24.97 7.47 -2.04
C VAL A 124 23.99 8.64 -2.07
N TRP A 125 23.55 9.05 -3.26
CA TRP A 125 22.43 9.97 -3.40
C TRP A 125 21.11 9.21 -3.27
N VAL A 126 20.26 9.66 -2.35
CA VAL A 126 18.92 9.13 -2.13
C VAL A 126 17.89 10.23 -2.33
N MET A 127 16.68 9.86 -2.73
CA MET A 127 15.59 10.81 -2.90
C MET A 127 15.20 11.46 -1.58
N LEU A 128 14.72 12.70 -1.64
CA LEU A 128 14.12 13.36 -0.49
C LEU A 128 12.93 12.51 0.01
N GLY A 129 12.90 12.24 1.32
CA GLY A 129 11.91 11.36 1.95
C GLY A 129 12.23 9.87 1.87
N SER A 130 13.33 9.48 1.21
CA SER A 130 13.85 8.11 1.34
C SER A 130 14.16 7.78 2.80
N PRO A 131 13.89 6.54 3.26
CA PRO A 131 14.45 6.07 4.52
C PRO A 131 15.97 6.18 4.49
N ILE A 132 16.54 6.54 5.65
CA ILE A 132 17.98 6.59 5.89
C ILE A 132 18.32 5.37 6.74
N PRO A 133 19.11 4.41 6.22
CA PRO A 133 19.50 3.24 6.99
C PRO A 133 20.33 3.56 8.23
N ASP A 134 20.28 2.67 9.22
CA ASP A 134 21.15 2.74 10.40
C ASP A 134 22.62 2.79 9.98
N GLY A 135 23.41 3.62 10.67
CA GLY A 135 24.83 3.85 10.33
C GLY A 135 25.05 4.83 9.19
N TRP A 136 24.00 5.35 8.55
CA TRP A 136 24.12 6.39 7.52
C TRP A 136 23.72 7.76 8.05
N ILE A 137 24.41 8.80 7.59
CA ILE A 137 24.11 10.20 7.90
C ILE A 137 23.94 11.02 6.63
N VAL A 138 23.09 12.04 6.66
CA VAL A 138 22.99 13.03 5.57
C VAL A 138 24.16 14.01 5.68
N ILE A 139 24.93 14.17 4.61
CA ILE A 139 26.07 15.09 4.54
C ILE A 139 25.86 16.24 3.54
N ARG A 140 24.88 16.13 2.65
CA ARG A 140 24.52 17.17 1.66
C ARG A 140 23.07 17.02 1.21
N SER A 141 22.44 18.12 0.80
CA SER A 141 21.09 18.12 0.22
C SER A 141 21.00 19.08 -0.97
N THR A 142 20.18 18.73 -1.97
CA THR A 142 19.94 19.53 -3.20
C THR A 142 18.48 19.94 -3.39
N GLY A 143 17.65 19.80 -2.34
CA GLY A 143 16.22 20.07 -2.40
C GLY A 143 15.37 18.92 -2.93
N THR A 144 15.91 18.07 -3.81
CA THR A 144 15.23 16.85 -4.28
C THR A 144 15.94 15.56 -3.87
N MET A 145 17.21 15.65 -3.48
CA MET A 145 18.03 14.50 -3.09
C MET A 145 18.86 14.83 -1.84
N ASN A 146 19.22 13.80 -1.09
CA ASN A 146 20.18 13.83 0.01
C ASN A 146 21.38 12.95 -0.35
N LEU A 147 22.59 13.46 -0.17
CA LEU A 147 23.81 12.64 -0.17
C LEU A 147 23.97 12.09 1.24
N ILE A 148 23.96 10.77 1.34
CA ILE A 148 24.20 10.07 2.60
C ILE A 148 25.56 9.41 2.59
N LYS A 149 26.18 9.30 3.76
CA LYS A 149 27.47 8.66 3.99
C LYS A 149 27.37 7.61 5.08
N HIS A 150 27.94 6.43 4.84
CA HIS A 150 28.05 5.38 5.84
C HIS A 150 29.20 5.69 6.81
N LEU A 151 28.92 5.57 8.11
CA LEU A 151 29.90 5.81 9.19
C LEU A 151 30.84 4.62 9.38
#